data_AF-K0KIS6-F1
#
_entry.id   AF-K0KIS6-F1
#
_cell.length_a   1.000
_cell.length_b   1.000
_cell.length_c   1.000
_cell.angle_alpha   90.00
_cell.angle_beta   90.00
_cell.angle_gamma   90.00
#
_symmetry.space_group_name_H-M   'P 1'
#
loop_
_entity.id
_entity.type
_entity.pdbx_description
1 polymer ?
#
loop_
_entity_poly.entity_id
_entity_poly.type
_entity_poly.pdbx_seq_one_letter_code
_entity_poly.pdbx_strand_id
1 'polypeptide(L)'
;MKNIKNSIIYINSSGPAFLQDIENSIIFVTSHQLRIHNTTDSIILTMELLNGIIENSSGLIFKPLEGDIEINDFDHPGLGDKSPSFKKLSFTEDDLELKKGLEDYDVENLEKALQDLEMVINKAKE
;
A
#
# COMPACT_ATOMS: atom_id res chain seq x y z
N MET A 1 2.91 11.06 -7.32
CA MET A 1 4.36 10.97 -7.08
C MET A 1 5.00 10.12 -8.14
N LYS A 2 6.25 10.41 -8.51
CA LYS A 2 6.94 9.71 -9.61
C LYS A 2 8.43 9.44 -9.35
N ASN A 3 8.97 8.37 -9.90
CA ASN A 3 10.39 8.02 -9.90
C ASN A 3 10.98 7.91 -8.49
N ILE A 4 10.40 7.03 -7.67
CA ILE A 4 10.82 6.84 -6.27
C ILE A 4 11.32 5.40 -6.10
N LYS A 5 12.42 5.21 -5.39
CA LYS A 5 12.99 3.88 -5.13
C LYS A 5 13.45 3.76 -3.69
N ASN A 6 13.37 2.55 -3.12
CA ASN A 6 13.94 2.23 -1.81
C ASN A 6 13.52 3.22 -0.72
N SER A 7 12.25 3.59 -0.70
CA SER A 7 11.75 4.69 0.13
C SER A 7 10.53 4.27 0.94
N ILE A 8 10.37 4.92 2.08
CA ILE A 8 9.09 4.97 2.78
C ILE A 8 8.41 6.27 2.42
N ILE A 9 7.15 6.17 2.03
CA ILE A 9 6.38 7.25 1.44
C ILE A 9 5.07 7.37 2.20
N TYR A 10 4.74 8.58 2.62
CA TYR A 10 3.47 8.88 3.27
C TYR A 10 2.65 9.83 2.40
N ILE A 11 1.38 9.47 2.15
CA ILE A 11 0.46 10.21 1.29
C ILE A 11 -0.87 10.38 2.01
N ASN A 12 -1.26 11.63 2.21
CA ASN A 12 -2.63 11.98 2.60
C ASN A 12 -3.17 12.96 1.56
N SER A 13 -4.19 12.53 0.84
CA SER A 13 -4.82 13.29 -0.22
C SER A 13 -6.34 13.24 -0.08
N SER A 14 -6.99 14.39 -0.11
CA SER A 14 -8.45 14.50 -0.21
C SER A 14 -8.99 14.22 -1.62
N GLY A 15 -8.13 13.80 -2.56
CA GLY A 15 -8.48 13.50 -3.93
C GLY A 15 -7.84 12.19 -4.40
N PRO A 16 -7.75 11.96 -5.73
CA PRO A 16 -7.06 10.80 -6.26
C PRO A 16 -5.54 10.90 -6.04
N ALA A 17 -4.94 9.82 -5.56
CA ALA A 17 -3.48 9.65 -5.49
C ALA A 17 -2.98 8.90 -6.73
N PHE A 18 -1.97 9.46 -7.40
CA PHE A 18 -1.31 8.84 -8.55
C PHE A 18 0.14 8.51 -8.21
N LEU A 19 0.51 7.24 -8.37
CA LEU A 19 1.85 6.71 -8.13
C LEU A 19 2.40 6.15 -9.43
N GLN A 20 3.61 6.56 -9.78
CA GLN A 20 4.22 6.16 -11.05
C GLN A 20 5.71 5.89 -10.88
N ASP A 21 6.23 4.86 -11.57
CA ASP A 21 7.67 4.56 -11.59
C ASP A 21 8.23 4.40 -10.16
N ILE A 22 7.57 3.59 -9.33
CA ILE A 22 7.98 3.32 -7.95
C ILE A 22 8.53 1.90 -7.83
N GLU A 23 9.64 1.72 -7.12
CA GLU A 23 10.27 0.41 -6.95
C GLU A 23 10.70 0.18 -5.50
N ASN A 24 10.50 -1.04 -5.00
CA ASN A 24 10.97 -1.49 -3.68
C ASN A 24 10.69 -0.47 -2.57
N SER A 25 9.44 0.00 -2.50
CA SER A 25 9.04 1.06 -1.57
C SER A 25 7.86 0.65 -0.72
N ILE A 26 7.74 1.30 0.43
CA ILE A 26 6.62 1.18 1.34
C ILE A 26 5.81 2.46 1.22
N ILE A 27 4.53 2.34 0.92
CA ILE A 27 3.65 3.47 0.68
C ILE A 27 2.46 3.40 1.62
N PHE A 28 2.39 4.36 2.52
CA PHE A 28 1.20 4.66 3.30
C PHE A 28 0.35 5.64 2.53
N VAL A 29 -0.91 5.28 2.25
CA VAL A 29 -1.79 6.10 1.44
C VAL A 29 -3.20 6.18 2.01
N THR A 30 -3.60 7.42 2.24
CA THR A 30 -4.97 7.83 2.54
C THR A 30 -5.46 8.67 1.36
N SER A 31 -6.44 8.16 0.63
CA SER A 31 -7.05 8.86 -0.50
C SER A 31 -8.39 8.23 -0.90
N HIS A 32 -9.20 8.93 -1.69
CA HIS A 32 -10.48 8.37 -2.18
C HIS A 32 -10.32 7.43 -3.38
N GLN A 33 -9.25 7.60 -4.15
CA GLN A 33 -8.93 6.75 -5.31
C GLN A 33 -7.42 6.63 -5.44
N LEU A 34 -6.94 5.43 -5.70
CA LEU A 34 -5.52 5.17 -5.94
C LEU A 34 -5.31 4.71 -7.39
N ARG A 35 -4.36 5.32 -8.09
CA ARG A 35 -3.86 4.84 -9.38
C ARG A 35 -2.37 4.60 -9.32
N ILE A 36 -1.95 3.38 -9.61
CA ILE A 36 -0.56 2.96 -9.60
C ILE A 36 -0.20 2.54 -11.02
N HIS A 37 0.92 3.04 -11.53
CA HIS A 37 1.42 2.73 -12.86
C HIS A 37 2.92 2.43 -12.81
N ASN A 38 3.39 1.43 -13.55
CA ASN A 38 4.81 1.08 -13.64
C ASN A 38 5.49 0.96 -12.26
N THR A 39 4.86 0.23 -11.33
CA THR A 39 5.36 0.10 -9.95
C THR A 39 5.61 -1.35 -9.59
N THR A 40 6.76 -1.63 -8.97
CA THR A 40 7.19 -3.00 -8.69
C THR A 40 7.65 -3.21 -7.25
N ASP A 41 7.44 -4.44 -6.76
CA ASP A 41 7.97 -4.95 -5.49
C ASP A 41 7.73 -4.03 -4.29
N SER A 42 6.55 -3.41 -4.25
CA SER A 42 6.21 -2.36 -3.29
C SER A 42 5.01 -2.75 -2.45
N ILE A 43 4.96 -2.21 -1.23
CA ILE A 43 3.95 -2.52 -0.23
C ILE A 43 3.08 -1.30 -0.01
N ILE A 44 1.78 -1.46 -0.18
CA ILE A 44 0.79 -0.41 -0.16
C ILE A 44 -0.10 -0.61 1.06
N LEU A 45 -0.02 0.31 2.01
CA LEU A 45 -0.78 0.33 3.24
C LEU A 45 -1.88 1.38 3.11
N THR A 46 -3.14 0.96 3.17
CA THR A 46 -4.27 1.82 2.83
C THR A 46 -5.19 2.04 4.02
N MET A 47 -5.47 3.29 4.38
CA MET A 47 -6.28 3.61 5.56
C MET A 47 -7.74 3.98 5.24
N GLU A 48 -8.04 4.63 4.12
CA GLU A 48 -9.42 5.06 3.78
C GLU A 48 -9.78 4.80 2.31
N LEU A 49 -9.04 3.92 1.65
CA LEU A 49 -9.20 3.67 0.22
C LEU A 49 -10.26 2.60 -0.03
N LEU A 50 -11.21 2.95 -0.89
CA LEU A 50 -12.27 2.03 -1.33
C LEU A 50 -11.87 1.28 -2.60
N ASN A 51 -11.07 1.90 -3.48
CA ASN A 51 -10.74 1.34 -4.78
C ASN A 51 -9.40 1.83 -5.33
N GLY A 52 -8.69 0.90 -5.97
CA GLY A 52 -7.41 1.13 -6.64
C GLY A 52 -7.42 0.62 -8.09
N ILE A 53 -6.64 1.27 -8.94
CA ILE A 53 -6.32 0.79 -10.29
C ILE A 53 -4.82 0.60 -10.35
N ILE A 54 -4.39 -0.54 -10.90
CA ILE A 54 -2.99 -0.80 -11.22
C ILE A 54 -2.83 -1.06 -12.72
N GLU A 55 -1.69 -0.66 -13.27
CA GLU A 55 -1.30 -0.89 -14.67
C GLU A 55 0.22 -0.98 -14.77
N ASN A 56 0.71 -1.83 -15.66
CA ASN A 56 2.11 -2.18 -15.84
C ASN A 56 2.85 -2.40 -14.50
N SER A 57 2.24 -3.09 -13.55
CA SER A 57 2.75 -3.20 -12.18
C SER A 57 2.84 -4.66 -11.74
N SER A 58 3.79 -4.99 -10.85
CA SER A 58 3.99 -6.39 -10.44
C SER A 58 4.61 -6.52 -9.05
N GLY A 59 4.38 -7.64 -8.37
CA GLY A 59 4.96 -7.87 -7.04
C GLY A 59 4.42 -6.94 -5.96
N LEU A 60 3.22 -6.37 -6.18
CA LEU A 60 2.61 -5.47 -5.21
C LEU A 60 1.98 -6.24 -4.05
N ILE A 61 2.07 -5.69 -2.85
CA ILE A 61 1.35 -6.20 -1.68
C ILE A 61 0.43 -5.08 -1.19
N PHE A 62 -0.88 -5.30 -1.26
CA PHE A 62 -1.86 -4.41 -0.65
C PHE A 62 -2.22 -4.91 0.73
N LYS A 63 -2.14 -4.01 1.71
CA LYS A 63 -2.52 -4.27 3.09
C LYS A 63 -3.46 -3.16 3.57
N PRO A 64 -4.78 -3.34 3.45
CA PRO A 64 -5.74 -2.42 4.02
C PRO A 64 -5.64 -2.44 5.56
N LEU A 65 -5.47 -1.26 6.13
CA LEU A 65 -5.48 -1.00 7.58
C LEU A 65 -6.88 -0.62 8.09
N GLU A 66 -7.84 -0.50 7.17
CA GLU A 66 -9.27 -0.38 7.47
C GLU A 66 -10.07 -0.86 6.26
N GLY A 67 -11.19 -1.55 6.53
CA GLY A 67 -12.07 -2.04 5.48
C GLY A 67 -11.39 -3.04 4.53
N ASP A 68 -11.90 -3.09 3.30
CA ASP A 68 -11.30 -3.82 2.19
C ASP A 68 -11.12 -2.87 1.01
N ILE A 69 -10.18 -3.18 0.14
CA ILE A 69 -9.88 -2.41 -1.06
C ILE A 69 -10.10 -3.25 -2.31
N GLU A 70 -10.91 -2.74 -3.24
CA GLU A 70 -11.04 -3.36 -4.56
C GLU A 70 -9.91 -2.88 -5.47
N ILE A 71 -9.13 -3.81 -6.02
CA ILE A 71 -8.04 -3.49 -6.94
C ILE A 71 -8.40 -3.99 -8.34
N ASN A 72 -8.46 -3.06 -9.29
CA ASN A 72 -8.63 -3.35 -10.70
C ASN A 72 -7.28 -3.35 -11.39
N ASP A 73 -6.86 -4.53 -11.83
CA ASP A 73 -5.67 -4.70 -12.65
C ASP A 73 -6.01 -4.55 -14.13
N PHE A 74 -5.46 -3.51 -14.76
CA PHE A 74 -5.69 -3.22 -16.18
C PHE A 74 -4.82 -4.07 -17.11
N ASP A 75 -3.73 -4.67 -16.63
CA ASP A 75 -2.94 -5.63 -17.40
C ASP A 75 -3.64 -7.00 -17.46
N HIS A 76 -4.47 -7.30 -16.46
CA HIS A 76 -5.19 -8.56 -16.32
C HIS A 76 -6.69 -8.35 -16.07
N PRO A 77 -7.42 -7.77 -17.06
CA PRO A 77 -8.82 -7.41 -16.88
C PRO A 77 -9.69 -8.62 -16.53
N GLY A 78 -10.57 -8.44 -15.54
CA GLY A 78 -11.57 -9.45 -15.14
C GLY A 78 -11.07 -10.53 -14.18
N LEU A 79 -9.80 -10.51 -13.77
CA LEU A 79 -9.29 -11.45 -12.77
C LEU A 79 -9.58 -11.01 -11.32
N GLY A 80 -9.85 -9.72 -11.09
CA GLY A 80 -10.03 -9.14 -9.76
C GLY A 80 -8.87 -9.54 -8.85
N ASP A 81 -9.19 -10.11 -7.68
CA ASP A 81 -8.22 -10.51 -6.65
C ASP A 81 -7.32 -11.70 -7.04
N LYS A 82 -7.58 -12.34 -8.20
CA LYS A 82 -6.72 -13.40 -8.75
C LYS A 82 -5.64 -12.86 -9.70
N SER A 83 -5.50 -11.54 -9.82
CA SER A 83 -4.43 -10.93 -10.59
C SER A 83 -3.06 -11.47 -10.14
N PRO A 84 -2.13 -11.77 -11.07
CA PRO A 84 -0.76 -12.15 -10.73
C PRO A 84 0.10 -10.95 -10.29
N SER A 85 -0.36 -9.73 -10.51
CA SER A 85 0.39 -8.49 -10.29
C SER A 85 0.47 -8.09 -8.83
N PHE A 86 -0.46 -8.57 -8.00
CA PHE A 86 -0.51 -8.23 -6.59
C PHE A 86 -1.01 -9.36 -5.71
N LYS A 87 -0.79 -9.20 -4.41
CA LYS A 87 -1.45 -9.96 -3.35
C LYS A 87 -2.14 -8.99 -2.40
N LYS A 88 -3.30 -9.38 -1.86
CA LYS A 88 -3.90 -8.69 -0.72
C LYS A 88 -3.64 -9.48 0.54
N LEU A 89 -3.24 -8.78 1.59
CA LEU A 89 -3.17 -9.31 2.95
C LEU A 89 -4.40 -8.89 3.73
N SER A 90 -4.87 -9.78 4.61
CA SER A 90 -5.97 -9.45 5.51
C SER A 90 -5.49 -8.54 6.65
N PHE A 91 -6.40 -7.71 7.15
CA PHE A 91 -6.22 -6.96 8.38
C PHE A 91 -6.11 -7.91 9.59
N THR A 92 -5.21 -7.59 10.52
CA THR A 92 -4.92 -8.37 11.74
C THR A 92 -4.91 -7.47 12.97
N GLU A 93 -4.96 -8.05 14.18
CA GLU A 93 -4.90 -7.26 15.43
C GLU A 93 -3.59 -6.46 15.54
N ASP A 94 -2.46 -7.01 15.07
CA ASP A 94 -1.16 -6.31 15.01
C ASP A 94 -1.24 -4.99 14.21
N ASP A 95 -2.17 -4.90 13.26
CA ASP A 95 -2.32 -3.72 12.39
C ASP A 95 -3.03 -2.55 13.08
N LEU A 96 -3.71 -2.78 14.21
CA LEU A 96 -4.37 -1.73 14.99
C LEU A 96 -3.35 -0.76 15.61
N GLU A 97 -2.21 -1.28 16.06
CA GLU A 97 -1.13 -0.46 16.62
C GLU A 97 -0.45 0.37 15.52
N LEU A 98 -0.18 -0.27 14.37
CA LEU A 98 0.35 0.40 13.19
C LEU A 98 -0.57 1.54 12.73
N LYS A 99 -1.89 1.29 12.66
CA LYS A 99 -2.88 2.30 12.26
C LYS A 99 -2.85 3.52 13.18
N LYS A 100 -2.88 3.30 14.51
CA LYS A 100 -2.82 4.40 15.50
C LYS A 100 -1.57 5.26 15.34
N GLY A 101 -0.41 4.63 15.17
CA GLY A 101 0.84 5.36 14.96
C GLY A 101 0.83 6.26 13.72
N LEU A 102 0.12 5.86 12.66
CA LEU A 102 -0.01 6.62 11.42
C LEU A 102 -1.04 7.76 11.51
N GLU A 103 -2.12 7.59 12.29
CA GLU A 103 -3.14 8.62 12.49
C GLU A 103 -2.59 9.82 13.28
N ASP A 104 -1.71 9.55 14.25
CA ASP A 104 -1.16 10.59 15.14
C ASP A 104 -0.01 11.40 14.50
N TYR A 105 0.51 10.98 13.33
CA TYR A 105 1.60 11.66 12.59
C TYR A 105 2.83 12.04 13.42
N ASP A 106 3.07 11.34 14.52
CA ASP A 106 4.20 11.58 15.40
C ASP A 106 5.45 10.90 14.84
N VAL A 107 6.46 11.69 14.49
CA VAL A 107 7.68 11.24 13.82
C VAL A 107 8.48 10.25 14.69
N GLU A 108 8.40 10.34 16.03
CA GLU A 108 9.02 9.34 16.93
C GLU A 108 8.25 8.00 16.89
N ASN A 109 6.93 8.04 16.73
CA ASN A 109 6.12 6.84 16.55
C ASN A 109 6.27 6.22 15.16
N LEU A 110 6.73 6.99 14.16
CA LEU A 110 7.04 6.52 12.81
C LEU A 110 8.22 5.55 12.76
N GLU A 111 9.27 5.75 13.57
CA GLU A 111 10.39 4.80 13.66
C GLU A 111 9.94 3.45 14.24
N LYS A 112 9.05 3.49 15.23
CA LYS A 112 8.43 2.30 15.80
C LYS A 112 7.49 1.61 14.82
N ALA A 113 6.63 2.38 14.15
CA ALA A 113 5.74 1.89 13.10
C ALA A 113 6.54 1.25 11.94
N LEU A 114 7.74 1.75 11.64
CA LEU A 114 8.64 1.17 10.65
C LEU A 114 9.21 -0.18 11.10
N GLN A 115 9.58 -0.33 12.38
CA GLN A 115 10.01 -1.62 12.93
C GLN A 115 8.88 -2.65 12.95
N ASP A 116 7.68 -2.22 13.35
CA ASP A 116 6.49 -3.07 13.34
C ASP A 116 6.12 -3.45 11.90
N LEU A 117 6.32 -2.54 10.95
CA LEU A 117 6.11 -2.82 9.55
C LEU A 117 7.18 -3.77 8.98
N GLU A 118 8.45 -3.62 9.30
CA GLU A 118 9.48 -4.61 8.93
C GLU A 118 9.10 -6.02 9.38
N MET A 119 8.53 -6.15 10.59
CA MET A 119 8.00 -7.41 11.10
C MET A 119 6.81 -7.93 10.26
N VAL A 120 5.86 -7.06 9.90
CA VAL A 120 4.73 -7.42 9.00
C VAL A 120 5.24 -7.85 7.61
N ILE A 121 6.23 -7.14 7.07
CA ILE A 121 6.83 -7.42 5.76
C ILE A 121 7.55 -8.76 5.77
N ASN A 122 8.31 -9.06 6.83
CA ASN A 122 8.98 -10.34 6.98
C ASN A 122 7.96 -11.49 7.08
N LYS A 123 6.88 -11.32 7.85
CA LYS A 123 5.77 -12.31 7.90
C LYS A 123 5.06 -12.48 6.55
N ALA A 124 4.97 -11.44 5.72
CA ALA A 124 4.33 -11.51 4.41
C ALA A 124 5.20 -12.15 3.31
N LYS A 125 6.51 -12.30 3.56
CA LYS A 125 7.49 -12.91 2.66
C LYS A 125 7.76 -14.39 2.95
N GLU A 126 7.35 -14.89 4.11
CA GLU A 126 7.35 -16.33 4.49
C GLU A 126 6.14 -17.07 3.90
#